data_AF-A0A6M1ZGJ3-F1
#
_entry.id   AF-A0A6M1ZGJ3-F1
#
_cell.length_a   1.000
_cell.length_b   1.000
_cell.length_c   1.000
_cell.angle_alpha   90.00
_cell.angle_beta   90.00
_cell.angle_gamma   90.00
#
_symmetry.space_group_name_H-M   'P 1'
#
loop_
_entity.id
_entity.type
_entity.pdbx_description
1 polymer ?
#
loop_
_entity_poly.entity_id
_entity_poly.type
_entity_poly.pdbx_seq_one_letter_code
_entity_poly.pdbx_strand_id
1 'polypeptide(L)'
;MKINDKILNIPPYISTSWENITSLFTQNDQLVVILKNGAKIDIPNLPGEVIEDIFKIHSKVLEDQSKPKTSISFGLPSLPTGGLESFTSAMQHNPEQKDAPDIPSDIINKIANIAKLFAEEANMDIPKPEDNCNCMHCQVSRALQIGMGINPENLDVEVDEKDLTFRDWDILEEGAHLYRVTNPLDEKEHYSVFLKDPIGCTCGNKNCEHIKAVLNS
;
A
#
# COMPACT_ATOMS: atom_id res chain seq x y z
N MET A 1 -30.16 -27.03 9.03
CA MET A 1 -29.07 -26.24 8.44
C MET A 1 -29.59 -25.59 7.16
N LYS A 2 -29.27 -24.33 6.90
CA LYS A 2 -29.68 -23.60 5.69
C LYS A 2 -28.55 -22.68 5.25
N ILE A 3 -28.02 -22.93 4.05
CA ILE A 3 -26.89 -22.20 3.47
C ILE A 3 -27.33 -21.79 2.07
N ASN A 4 -27.37 -20.48 1.82
CA ASN A 4 -27.73 -19.91 0.51
C ASN A 4 -26.99 -18.59 0.32
N ASP A 5 -27.24 -17.87 -0.76
CA ASP A 5 -26.65 -16.57 -1.09
C ASP A 5 -26.89 -15.44 -0.07
N LYS A 6 -27.82 -15.60 0.87
CA LYS A 6 -28.21 -14.55 1.83
C LYS A 6 -27.73 -14.84 3.24
N ILE A 7 -27.83 -16.09 3.68
CA ILE A 7 -27.61 -16.49 5.07
C ILE A 7 -26.75 -17.74 5.19
N LEU A 8 -25.94 -17.76 6.25
CA LEU A 8 -25.27 -18.92 6.80
C LEU A 8 -25.96 -19.30 8.11
N ASN A 9 -26.73 -20.40 8.08
CA ASN A 9 -27.44 -20.90 9.25
C ASN A 9 -27.08 -22.37 9.54
N ILE A 10 -26.26 -22.56 10.57
CA ILE A 10 -25.79 -23.85 11.09
C ILE A 10 -26.11 -23.91 12.58
N PRO A 11 -27.33 -24.30 12.98
CA PRO A 11 -27.68 -24.46 14.38
C PRO A 11 -26.92 -25.63 15.03
N PRO A 12 -26.59 -25.53 16.33
CA PRO A 12 -26.85 -24.40 17.24
C PRO A 12 -25.81 -23.27 17.15
N TYR A 13 -24.81 -23.38 16.29
CA TYR A 13 -23.60 -22.55 16.31
C TYR A 13 -23.80 -21.13 15.77
N ILE A 14 -24.46 -20.98 14.62
CA ILE A 14 -24.57 -19.69 13.95
C ILE A 14 -25.84 -19.56 13.10
N SER A 15 -26.43 -18.36 13.10
CA SER A 15 -27.46 -17.95 12.13
C SER A 15 -27.25 -16.48 11.81
N THR A 16 -26.56 -16.18 10.71
CA THR A 16 -26.22 -14.82 10.31
C THR A 16 -26.30 -14.63 8.79
N SER A 17 -26.36 -13.38 8.35
CA SER A 17 -26.15 -13.00 6.94
C SER A 17 -24.66 -12.96 6.59
N TRP A 18 -24.31 -13.25 5.34
CA TRP A 18 -22.91 -13.24 4.89
C TRP A 18 -22.23 -11.89 5.07
N GLU A 19 -22.98 -10.79 4.98
CA GLU A 19 -22.49 -9.44 5.22
C GLU A 19 -21.91 -9.22 6.62
N ASN A 20 -22.26 -10.06 7.60
CA ASN A 20 -21.77 -9.98 8.97
C ASN A 20 -20.54 -10.86 9.22
N ILE A 21 -20.14 -11.67 8.24
CA ILE A 21 -18.97 -12.53 8.29
C ILE A 21 -17.77 -11.75 7.74
N THR A 22 -16.68 -11.75 8.50
CA THR A 22 -15.41 -11.11 8.12
C THR A 22 -14.50 -12.10 7.43
N SER A 23 -14.37 -13.31 7.98
CA SER A 23 -13.56 -14.37 7.39
C SER A 23 -14.03 -15.75 7.79
N LEU A 24 -13.68 -16.73 6.95
CA LEU A 24 -13.96 -18.15 7.11
C LEU A 24 -12.68 -18.93 6.83
N PHE A 25 -12.34 -19.87 7.70
CA PHE A 25 -11.21 -20.77 7.47
C PHE A 25 -11.43 -22.08 8.21
N THR A 26 -10.66 -23.09 7.85
CA THR A 26 -10.64 -24.38 8.55
C THR A 26 -9.43 -24.46 9.47
N GLN A 27 -9.65 -24.93 10.69
CA GLN A 27 -8.58 -25.17 11.67
C GLN A 27 -8.91 -26.47 12.43
N ASN A 28 -7.98 -27.42 12.44
CA ASN A 28 -8.14 -28.72 13.12
C ASN A 28 -9.46 -29.46 12.75
N ASP A 29 -9.80 -29.51 11.45
CA ASP A 29 -11.07 -30.07 10.93
C ASP A 29 -12.35 -29.40 11.45
N GLN A 30 -12.25 -28.17 11.95
CA GLN A 30 -13.38 -27.35 12.36
C GLN A 30 -13.49 -26.13 11.45
N LEU A 31 -14.73 -25.73 11.13
CA LEU A 31 -14.98 -24.48 10.43
C LEU A 31 -14.95 -23.34 11.44
N VAL A 32 -14.08 -22.37 11.22
CA VAL A 32 -13.97 -21.17 12.03
C VAL A 32 -14.59 -19.99 11.28
N VAL A 33 -15.54 -19.33 11.93
CA VAL A 33 -16.22 -18.14 11.42
C VAL A 33 -15.87 -16.93 12.29
N ILE A 34 -15.28 -15.90 11.69
CA ILE A 34 -15.04 -14.61 12.36
C ILE A 34 -16.09 -13.61 11.89
N LEU A 35 -16.81 -13.03 12.83
CA LEU A 35 -17.83 -12.01 12.57
C LEU A 35 -17.28 -10.59 12.66
N LYS A 36 -17.96 -9.63 12.05
CA LYS A 36 -17.58 -8.19 12.09
C LYS A 36 -17.53 -7.60 13.49
N ASN A 37 -18.24 -8.18 14.46
CA ASN A 37 -18.17 -7.79 15.86
C ASN A 37 -16.99 -8.44 16.62
N GLY A 38 -16.09 -9.15 15.92
CA GLY A 38 -14.94 -9.85 16.49
C GLY A 38 -15.26 -11.20 17.12
N ALA A 39 -16.51 -11.66 17.10
CA ALA A 39 -16.87 -12.98 17.62
C ALA A 39 -16.27 -14.07 16.73
N LYS A 40 -15.57 -15.02 17.36
CA LYS A 40 -15.06 -16.24 16.74
C LYS A 40 -15.98 -17.40 17.09
N ILE A 41 -16.48 -18.11 16.08
CA ILE A 41 -17.38 -19.26 16.22
C ILE A 41 -16.70 -20.47 15.59
N ASP A 42 -16.44 -21.48 16.41
CA ASP A 42 -15.85 -22.74 15.97
C ASP A 42 -16.96 -23.80 15.81
N ILE A 43 -17.08 -24.35 14.61
CA ILE A 43 -18.11 -25.35 14.25
C ILE A 43 -17.43 -26.69 13.99
N PRO A 44 -17.50 -27.63 14.95
CA PRO A 44 -16.87 -28.94 14.79
C PRO A 44 -17.71 -29.90 13.94
N ASN A 45 -17.04 -30.92 13.40
CA ASN A 45 -17.66 -32.10 12.77
C ASN A 45 -18.59 -31.80 11.59
N LEU A 46 -18.29 -30.78 10.80
CA LEU A 46 -18.98 -30.54 9.53
C LEU A 46 -18.48 -31.53 8.47
N PRO A 47 -19.37 -32.17 7.69
CA PRO A 47 -18.95 -32.98 6.55
C PRO A 47 -18.14 -32.14 5.53
N GLY A 48 -17.10 -32.73 4.94
CA GLY A 48 -16.24 -32.02 3.97
C GLY A 48 -17.04 -31.40 2.81
N GLU A 49 -18.02 -32.11 2.27
CA GLU A 49 -18.92 -31.62 1.22
C GLU A 49 -19.66 -30.33 1.63
N VAL A 50 -20.09 -30.25 2.89
CA VAL A 50 -20.79 -29.07 3.42
C VAL A 50 -19.82 -27.90 3.56
N ILE A 51 -18.58 -28.16 3.98
CA ILE A 51 -17.53 -27.13 4.07
C ILE A 51 -17.25 -26.55 2.69
N GLU A 52 -17.10 -27.40 1.68
CA GLU A 52 -16.90 -26.98 0.29
C GLU A 52 -18.07 -26.12 -0.22
N ASP A 53 -19.31 -26.53 0.07
CA ASP A 53 -20.51 -25.75 -0.29
C ASP A 53 -20.53 -24.37 0.39
N ILE A 54 -20.12 -24.28 1.66
CA ILE A 54 -20.01 -23.01 2.40
C ILE A 54 -19.01 -22.08 1.70
N PHE A 55 -17.81 -22.58 1.37
CA PHE A 55 -16.80 -21.78 0.69
C PHE A 55 -17.25 -21.37 -0.71
N LYS A 56 -17.87 -22.27 -1.47
CA LYS A 56 -18.41 -21.99 -2.80
C LYS A 56 -19.45 -20.88 -2.78
N ILE A 57 -20.37 -20.91 -1.81
CA ILE A 57 -21.40 -19.88 -1.66
C ILE A 57 -20.76 -18.57 -1.19
N HIS A 58 -19.83 -18.62 -0.23
CA HIS A 58 -19.11 -17.43 0.23
C HIS A 58 -18.36 -16.73 -0.92
N SER A 59 -17.62 -17.48 -1.74
CA SER A 59 -16.94 -16.95 -2.93
C SER A 59 -17.93 -16.29 -3.89
N LYS A 60 -19.07 -16.94 -4.16
CA LYS A 60 -20.12 -16.36 -5.01
C LYS A 60 -20.69 -15.05 -4.43
N VAL A 61 -20.90 -14.99 -3.12
CA VAL A 61 -21.40 -13.78 -2.45
C VAL A 61 -20.39 -12.64 -2.53
N LEU A 62 -19.09 -12.92 -2.39
CA LEU A 62 -18.02 -11.93 -2.59
C LEU A 62 -17.97 -11.45 -4.04
N GLU A 63 -18.10 -12.34 -5.01
CA GLU A 63 -18.18 -12.00 -6.43
C GLU A 63 -19.40 -11.13 -6.73
N ASP A 64 -20.58 -11.46 -6.20
CA ASP A 64 -21.80 -10.67 -6.40
C ASP A 64 -21.75 -9.31 -5.69
N GLN A 65 -21.06 -9.17 -4.56
CA GLN A 65 -20.77 -7.88 -3.92
C GLN A 65 -19.73 -7.05 -4.69
N SER A 66 -18.84 -7.71 -5.43
CA SER A 66 -17.83 -7.06 -6.27
C SER A 66 -18.39 -6.59 -7.63
N LYS A 67 -19.59 -7.04 -8.03
CA LYS A 67 -20.26 -6.52 -9.22
C LYS A 67 -20.68 -5.07 -8.97
N PRO A 68 -20.09 -4.08 -9.65
CA PRO A 68 -20.64 -2.74 -9.62
C PRO A 68 -22.10 -2.81 -10.12
N LYS A 69 -23.01 -2.13 -9.43
CA LYS A 69 -24.38 -1.87 -9.91
C LYS A 69 -24.33 -0.96 -11.14
N THR A 70 -23.84 -1.49 -12.24
CA THR A 70 -23.84 -0.89 -13.57
C THR A 70 -23.68 -2.07 -14.52
N SER A 71 -24.81 -2.62 -14.95
CA SER A 71 -24.86 -3.46 -16.14
C SER A 71 -24.49 -2.57 -17.33
N ILE A 72 -23.20 -2.43 -17.60
CA ILE A 72 -22.76 -2.00 -18.91
C ILE A 72 -22.83 -3.25 -19.79
N SER A 73 -23.89 -3.34 -20.59
CA SER A 73 -23.97 -4.32 -21.66
C SER A 73 -22.95 -3.93 -22.73
N PHE A 74 -21.68 -4.29 -22.51
CA PHE A 74 -20.72 -4.33 -23.59
C PHE A 74 -21.04 -5.58 -24.41
N GLY A 75 -21.57 -5.37 -25.61
CA GLY A 75 -21.63 -6.42 -26.62
C GLY A 75 -20.21 -6.82 -27.00
N LEU A 76 -19.61 -7.73 -26.24
CA LEU A 76 -18.40 -8.44 -26.61
C LEU A 76 -18.79 -9.85 -27.05
N PRO A 77 -18.42 -10.27 -28.28
CA PRO A 77 -18.66 -11.62 -28.72
C PRO A 77 -17.90 -12.59 -27.82
N SER A 78 -18.53 -13.73 -27.54
CA SER A 78 -18.04 -14.83 -26.69
C SER A 78 -16.53 -15.00 -26.72
N LEU A 79 -15.86 -14.78 -25.58
CA LEU A 79 -14.45 -15.13 -25.42
C LEU A 79 -14.30 -16.66 -25.40
N PRO A 80 -13.38 -17.22 -26.20
CA PRO A 80 -13.02 -18.63 -26.11
C PRO A 80 -12.24 -18.89 -24.82
N THR A 81 -12.18 -20.16 -24.44
CA THR A 81 -11.84 -20.79 -23.16
C THR A 81 -10.39 -20.57 -22.63
N GLY A 82 -9.79 -19.40 -22.84
CA GLY A 82 -8.42 -19.02 -22.42
C GLY A 82 -8.36 -17.78 -21.52
N GLY A 83 -9.41 -17.52 -20.73
CA GLY A 83 -9.63 -16.22 -20.05
C GLY A 83 -8.51 -15.74 -19.11
N LEU A 84 -7.79 -16.65 -18.44
CA LEU A 84 -6.70 -16.27 -17.53
C LEU A 84 -5.41 -15.94 -18.29
N GLU A 85 -5.07 -16.70 -19.33
CA GLU A 85 -3.87 -16.47 -20.16
C GLU A 85 -4.03 -15.23 -21.04
N SER A 86 -5.25 -14.98 -21.52
CA SER A 86 -5.60 -13.78 -22.28
C SER A 86 -5.58 -12.52 -21.40
N PHE A 87 -6.05 -12.61 -20.15
CA PHE A 87 -5.92 -11.53 -19.16
C PHE A 87 -4.46 -11.27 -18.77
N THR A 88 -3.68 -12.34 -18.56
CA THR A 88 -2.24 -12.22 -18.26
C THR A 88 -1.48 -11.60 -19.42
N SER A 89 -1.81 -11.98 -20.67
CA SER A 89 -1.23 -11.38 -21.87
C SER A 89 -1.65 -9.92 -22.06
N ALA A 90 -2.89 -9.56 -21.69
CA ALA A 90 -3.36 -8.17 -21.69
C ALA A 90 -2.68 -7.29 -20.61
N MET A 91 -2.09 -7.93 -19.58
CA MET A 91 -1.29 -7.26 -18.57
C MET A 91 0.23 -7.32 -18.86
N GLN A 92 0.65 -7.77 -20.04
CA GLN A 92 2.03 -7.59 -20.50
C GLN A 92 2.15 -6.33 -21.34
N HIS A 93 3.31 -5.66 -21.28
CA HIS A 93 3.60 -4.56 -22.18
C HIS A 93 3.44 -5.02 -23.64
N ASN A 94 2.62 -4.30 -24.41
CA ASN A 94 2.43 -4.56 -25.83
C ASN A 94 2.68 -3.27 -26.64
N PRO A 95 3.81 -3.18 -27.37
CA PRO A 95 4.14 -2.01 -28.18
C PRO A 95 3.11 -1.69 -29.26
N GLU A 96 2.40 -2.69 -29.79
CA GLU A 96 1.35 -2.50 -30.80
C GLU A 96 0.15 -1.71 -30.25
N GLN A 97 0.03 -1.64 -28.92
CA GLN A 97 -1.01 -0.91 -28.21
C GLN A 97 -0.51 0.39 -27.58
N LYS A 98 0.65 0.91 -28.02
CA LYS A 98 1.23 2.14 -27.45
C LYS A 98 0.30 3.36 -27.50
N ASP A 99 -0.64 3.40 -28.45
CA ASP A 99 -1.58 4.52 -28.63
C ASP A 99 -3.02 4.12 -28.24
N ALA A 100 -3.16 3.10 -27.39
CA ALA A 100 -4.46 2.66 -26.90
C ALA A 100 -5.19 3.79 -26.15
N PRO A 101 -6.54 3.81 -26.17
CA PRO A 101 -7.31 4.83 -25.46
C PRO A 101 -7.11 4.73 -23.94
N ASP A 102 -7.33 5.84 -23.26
CA ASP A 102 -7.21 5.90 -21.80
C ASP A 102 -8.25 5.03 -21.11
N ILE A 103 -7.80 4.29 -20.11
CA ILE A 103 -8.65 3.60 -19.16
C ILE A 103 -9.45 4.66 -18.40
N PRO A 104 -10.76 4.46 -18.20
CA PRO A 104 -11.59 5.36 -17.41
C PRO A 104 -10.95 5.73 -16.06
N SER A 105 -10.97 7.02 -15.73
CA SER A 105 -10.27 7.56 -14.56
C SER A 105 -10.78 6.99 -13.24
N ASP A 106 -12.05 6.60 -13.16
CA ASP A 106 -12.62 5.93 -12.00
C ASP A 106 -11.97 4.56 -11.73
N ILE A 107 -11.55 3.85 -12.79
CA ILE A 107 -10.84 2.56 -12.68
C ILE A 107 -9.39 2.80 -12.26
N ILE A 108 -8.70 3.75 -12.90
CA ILE A 108 -7.32 4.15 -12.53
C ILE A 108 -7.24 4.58 -11.05
N ASN A 109 -8.20 5.38 -10.60
CA ASN A 109 -8.28 5.82 -9.21
C ASN A 109 -8.51 4.67 -8.23
N LYS A 110 -9.32 3.67 -8.60
CA LYS A 110 -9.49 2.46 -7.77
C LYS A 110 -8.20 1.66 -7.65
N ILE A 111 -7.49 1.48 -8.76
CA ILE A 111 -6.20 0.78 -8.78
C ILE A 111 -5.20 1.49 -7.86
N ALA A 112 -5.08 2.82 -7.99
CA ALA A 112 -4.19 3.62 -7.15
C ALA A 112 -4.56 3.54 -5.66
N ASN A 113 -5.86 3.63 -5.32
CA ASN A 113 -6.33 3.55 -3.94
C ASN A 113 -6.06 2.18 -3.31
N ILE A 114 -6.22 1.10 -4.09
CA ILE A 114 -5.90 -0.25 -3.62
C ILE A 114 -4.39 -0.37 -3.40
N ALA A 115 -3.57 0.07 -4.35
CA ALA A 115 -2.11 0.02 -4.23
C ALA A 115 -1.59 0.78 -3.00
N LYS A 116 -2.22 1.93 -2.68
CA LYS A 116 -1.93 2.71 -1.48
C LYS A 116 -2.10 1.93 -0.18
N LEU A 117 -3.10 1.05 -0.10
CA LEU A 117 -3.34 0.22 1.09
C LEU A 117 -2.21 -0.80 1.33
N PHE A 118 -1.50 -1.19 0.28
CA PHE A 118 -0.42 -2.18 0.34
C PHE A 118 0.98 -1.53 0.32
N ALA A 119 1.08 -0.21 0.17
CA ALA A 119 2.37 0.49 0.00
C ALA A 119 3.33 0.30 1.18
N GLU A 120 2.82 0.19 2.41
CA GLU A 120 3.63 0.04 3.63
C GLU A 120 4.09 -1.41 3.88
N GLU A 121 3.40 -2.39 3.29
CA GLU A 121 3.65 -3.83 3.50
C GLU A 121 4.41 -4.47 2.33
N ALA A 122 4.62 -3.73 1.25
CA ALA A 122 5.04 -4.26 -0.03
C ALA A 122 6.55 -4.14 -0.28
N ASN A 123 7.29 -5.23 -0.06
CA ASN A 123 8.47 -5.55 -0.87
C ASN A 123 8.01 -6.16 -2.20
N MET A 124 7.19 -5.43 -2.96
CA MET A 124 6.68 -5.89 -4.25
C MET A 124 7.45 -5.20 -5.37
N ASP A 125 7.95 -5.97 -6.34
CA ASP A 125 8.48 -5.42 -7.58
C ASP A 125 7.34 -4.80 -8.38
N ILE A 126 7.29 -3.47 -8.38
CA ILE A 126 6.28 -2.72 -9.12
C ILE A 126 6.73 -2.62 -10.57
N PRO A 127 5.90 -3.03 -11.54
CA PRO A 127 6.25 -2.94 -12.94
C PRO A 127 6.53 -1.48 -13.35
N LYS A 128 7.59 -1.29 -14.16
CA LYS A 128 7.93 0.02 -14.72
C LYS A 128 7.16 0.26 -16.02
N PRO A 129 6.38 1.34 -16.13
CA PRO A 129 5.78 1.73 -17.40
C PRO A 129 6.85 2.29 -18.35
N GLU A 130 6.60 2.21 -19.66
CA GLU A 130 7.42 2.93 -20.65
C GLU A 130 6.88 4.35 -20.86
N ASP A 131 7.80 5.30 -21.05
CA ASP A 131 7.48 6.74 -21.14
C ASP A 131 6.53 7.07 -22.29
N ASN A 132 6.69 6.39 -23.43
CA ASN A 132 5.96 6.66 -24.67
C ASN A 132 4.96 5.54 -25.04
N CYS A 133 4.44 4.82 -24.04
CA CYS A 133 3.48 3.75 -24.26
C CYS A 133 2.20 3.94 -23.42
N ASN A 134 1.05 3.92 -24.06
CA ASN A 134 -0.27 3.95 -23.42
C ASN A 134 -0.99 2.60 -23.45
N CYS A 135 -0.27 1.48 -23.60
CA CYS A 135 -0.91 0.17 -23.50
C CYS A 135 -1.49 -0.04 -22.09
N MET A 136 -2.44 -0.98 -21.96
CA MET A 136 -3.12 -1.26 -20.70
C MET A 136 -2.15 -1.58 -19.55
N HIS A 137 -1.08 -2.32 -19.83
CA HIS A 137 -0.01 -2.58 -18.86
C HIS A 137 0.64 -1.29 -18.34
N CYS A 138 1.04 -0.37 -19.24
CA CYS A 138 1.70 0.88 -18.86
C CYS A 138 0.75 1.82 -18.11
N GLN A 139 -0.52 1.89 -18.52
CA GLN A 139 -1.53 2.70 -17.82
C GLN A 139 -1.80 2.20 -16.39
N VAL A 140 -1.90 0.87 -16.21
CA VAL A 140 -2.06 0.27 -14.87
C VAL A 140 -0.79 0.43 -14.04
N SER A 141 0.39 0.24 -14.62
CA SER A 141 1.68 0.39 -13.92
C SER A 141 1.89 1.81 -13.40
N ARG A 142 1.53 2.84 -14.19
CA ARG A 142 1.52 4.24 -13.72
C ARG A 142 0.57 4.43 -12.54
N ALA A 143 -0.64 3.86 -12.61
CA ALA A 143 -1.64 3.97 -11.55
C ALA A 143 -1.16 3.31 -10.23
N LEU A 144 -0.51 2.16 -10.33
CA LEU A 144 0.09 1.45 -9.19
C LEU A 144 1.22 2.26 -8.56
N GLN A 145 2.14 2.79 -9.37
CA GLN A 145 3.24 3.63 -8.89
C GLN A 145 2.72 4.89 -8.15
N ILE A 146 1.76 5.60 -8.75
CA ILE A 146 1.11 6.76 -8.12
C ILE A 146 0.49 6.38 -6.78
N GLY A 147 -0.24 5.26 -6.74
CA GLY A 147 -0.87 4.76 -5.52
C GLY A 147 0.12 4.41 -4.41
N MET A 148 1.30 3.91 -4.78
CA MET A 148 2.38 3.55 -3.85
C MET A 148 3.29 4.73 -3.51
N GLY A 149 2.94 5.95 -3.93
CA GLY A 149 3.70 7.16 -3.65
C GLY A 149 4.97 7.31 -4.50
N ILE A 150 5.15 6.45 -5.51
CA ILE A 150 6.21 6.58 -6.50
C ILE A 150 5.77 7.65 -7.50
N ASN A 151 6.32 8.84 -7.36
CA ASN A 151 6.10 9.91 -8.33
C ASN A 151 7.03 9.69 -9.54
N PRO A 152 6.51 9.44 -10.75
CA PRO A 152 7.35 9.23 -11.93
C PRO A 152 8.22 10.44 -12.28
N GLU A 153 7.87 11.65 -11.85
CA GLU A 153 8.72 12.85 -11.99
C GLU A 153 9.95 12.86 -11.05
N ASN A 154 9.99 11.98 -10.05
CA ASN A 154 11.09 11.85 -9.08
C ASN A 154 11.90 10.54 -9.27
N LEU A 155 11.55 9.69 -10.24
CA LEU A 155 12.24 8.40 -10.46
C LEU A 155 13.63 8.55 -11.11
N ASP A 156 13.91 9.70 -11.72
CA ASP A 156 15.20 10.00 -12.36
C ASP A 156 16.18 10.75 -11.45
N VAL A 157 15.85 10.96 -10.17
CA VAL A 157 16.82 11.50 -9.22
C VAL A 157 17.65 10.33 -8.68
N GLU A 158 18.76 10.03 -9.35
CA GLU A 158 19.84 9.24 -8.76
C GLU A 158 20.26 9.93 -7.45
N VAL A 159 19.88 9.33 -6.32
CA VAL A 159 20.30 9.78 -5.00
C VAL A 159 21.76 9.37 -4.85
N ASP A 160 22.68 10.34 -4.93
CA ASP A 160 24.12 10.11 -4.74
C ASP A 160 24.33 9.62 -3.29
N GLU A 161 25.25 8.66 -3.04
CA GLU A 161 25.49 8.11 -1.68
C GLU A 161 25.84 9.20 -0.65
N LYS A 162 26.30 10.36 -1.13
CA LYS A 162 26.59 11.56 -0.34
C LYS A 162 25.31 12.16 0.27
N ASP A 163 24.17 12.05 -0.42
CA ASP A 163 22.86 12.52 0.06
C ASP A 163 22.25 11.56 1.10
N LEU A 164 22.80 10.34 1.23
CA LEU A 164 22.45 9.38 2.28
C LEU A 164 23.31 9.52 3.55
N THR A 165 24.20 10.50 3.59
CA THR A 165 24.94 10.83 4.81
C THR A 165 24.26 11.99 5.52
N PHE A 166 23.99 11.85 6.82
CA PHE A 166 23.61 12.99 7.65
C PHE A 166 24.79 13.95 7.62
N ARG A 167 24.68 15.05 6.86
CA ARG A 167 25.68 16.12 6.92
C ARG A 167 25.61 16.71 8.32
N ASP A 168 26.73 16.64 9.03
CA ASP A 168 26.89 17.29 10.34
C ASP A 168 26.74 18.80 10.20
N TRP A 169 26.48 19.49 11.31
CA TRP A 169 26.32 20.94 11.35
C TRP A 169 27.57 21.67 10.84
N ASP A 170 27.36 22.75 10.09
CA ASP A 170 28.46 23.63 9.67
C ASP A 170 28.89 24.49 10.87
N ILE A 171 30.18 24.42 11.25
CA ILE A 171 30.70 25.09 12.44
C ILE A 171 31.72 26.17 12.05
N LEU A 172 31.48 27.39 12.50
CA LEU A 172 32.36 28.54 12.32
C LEU A 172 32.75 29.14 13.68
N GLU A 173 34.05 29.24 13.97
CA GLU A 173 34.53 29.95 15.16
C GLU A 173 34.46 31.47 14.92
N GLU A 174 33.63 32.17 15.69
CA GLU A 174 33.39 33.62 15.55
C GLU A 174 34.14 34.44 16.63
N GLY A 175 34.77 33.78 17.61
CA GLY A 175 35.56 34.43 18.64
C GLY A 175 35.98 33.47 19.76
N ALA A 176 36.62 34.01 20.80
CA ALA A 176 37.14 33.21 21.91
C ALA A 176 36.03 32.36 22.58
N HIS A 177 36.07 31.05 22.33
CA HIS A 177 35.08 30.08 22.81
C HIS A 177 33.65 30.28 22.28
N LEU A 178 33.46 31.04 21.19
CA LEU A 178 32.17 31.29 20.55
C LEU A 178 32.14 30.70 19.15
N TYR A 179 31.15 29.84 18.91
CA TYR A 179 30.98 29.11 17.67
C TYR A 179 29.57 29.35 17.13
N ARG A 180 29.46 29.55 15.82
CA ARG A 180 28.20 29.51 15.09
C ARG A 180 28.04 28.13 14.46
N VAL A 181 26.87 27.56 14.65
CA VAL A 181 26.47 26.23 14.18
C VAL A 181 25.28 26.43 13.25
N THR A 182 25.40 26.06 11.97
CA THR A 182 24.39 26.30 10.94
C THR A 182 23.91 24.99 10.35
N ASN A 183 22.59 24.89 10.12
CA ASN A 183 22.02 23.71 9.47
C ASN A 183 22.43 23.72 7.99
N PRO A 184 23.13 22.67 7.49
CA PRO A 184 23.55 22.62 6.09
C PRO A 184 22.38 22.58 5.09
N LEU A 185 21.16 22.28 5.55
CA LEU A 185 19.93 22.25 4.75
C LEU A 185 19.09 23.53 4.86
N ASP A 186 19.35 24.38 5.86
CA ASP A 186 18.67 25.66 6.04
C ASP A 186 19.64 26.71 6.62
N GLU A 187 20.20 27.55 5.75
CA GLU A 187 21.12 28.63 6.14
C GLU A 187 20.51 29.63 7.13
N LYS A 188 19.18 29.67 7.27
CA LYS A 188 18.51 30.55 8.25
C LYS A 188 18.52 29.94 9.64
N GLU A 189 18.60 28.62 9.75
CA GLU A 189 18.67 27.92 11.02
C GLU A 189 20.11 27.90 11.52
N HIS A 190 20.39 28.76 12.50
CA HIS A 190 21.71 28.84 13.13
C HIS A 190 21.60 29.07 14.63
N TYR A 191 22.59 28.57 15.34
CA TYR A 191 22.71 28.68 16.78
C TYR A 191 24.12 29.13 17.15
N SER A 192 24.24 29.85 18.27
CA SER A 192 25.54 30.20 18.83
C SER A 192 25.80 29.31 20.04
N VAL A 193 26.99 28.72 20.08
CA VAL A 193 27.48 27.86 21.16
C VAL A 193 28.65 28.55 21.82
N PHE A 194 28.60 28.66 23.14
CA PHE A 194 29.65 29.23 23.96
C PHE A 194 30.24 28.14 24.87
N LEU A 195 31.54 27.85 24.71
CA LEU A 195 32.24 26.76 25.41
C LEU A 195 33.01 27.21 26.66
N LYS A 196 32.59 28.29 27.32
CA LYS A 196 33.18 28.75 28.59
C LYS A 196 32.13 28.75 29.68
N ASP A 197 32.53 28.42 30.91
CA ASP A 197 31.63 28.27 32.05
C ASP A 197 30.75 29.53 32.28
N PRO A 198 29.41 29.42 32.20
CA PRO A 198 28.63 28.21 31.88
C PRO A 198 28.53 27.93 30.38
N ILE A 199 28.78 26.66 29.99
CA ILE A 199 28.55 26.21 28.61
C ILE A 199 27.09 26.49 28.23
N GLY A 200 26.89 27.13 27.09
CA GLY A 200 25.58 27.60 26.67
C GLY A 200 25.37 27.48 25.17
N CYS A 201 24.11 27.28 24.78
CA CYS A 201 23.67 27.35 23.39
C CYS A 201 22.42 28.22 23.30
N THR A 202 22.30 29.03 22.25
CA THR A 202 21.12 29.87 22.01
C THR A 202 19.84 29.08 21.75
N CYS A 203 19.91 27.77 21.52
CA CYS A 203 18.75 26.89 21.43
C CYS A 203 18.08 26.64 22.80
N GLY A 204 18.68 27.09 23.92
CA GLY A 204 18.11 27.01 25.27
C GLY A 204 18.33 25.69 26.03
N ASN A 205 18.92 24.68 25.38
CA ASN A 205 19.17 23.36 25.97
C ASN A 205 20.64 23.16 26.35
N LYS A 206 20.92 22.58 27.52
CA LYS A 206 22.28 22.36 28.04
C LYS A 206 23.03 21.19 27.40
N ASN A 207 22.31 20.24 26.78
CA ASN A 207 22.84 19.03 26.15
C ASN A 207 22.29 18.87 24.72
N CYS A 208 22.29 19.95 23.93
CA CYS A 208 21.81 19.89 22.54
C CYS A 208 22.87 19.32 21.58
N GLU A 209 22.41 18.89 20.41
CA GLU A 209 23.26 18.44 19.32
C GLU A 209 24.25 19.54 18.88
N HIS A 210 23.90 20.82 18.95
CA HIS A 210 24.81 21.92 18.61
C HIS A 210 26.06 21.96 19.50
N ILE A 211 25.90 21.75 20.81
CA ILE A 211 27.04 21.69 21.74
C ILE A 211 27.89 20.46 21.44
N LYS A 212 27.27 19.31 21.17
CA LYS A 212 27.99 18.09 20.81
C LYS A 212 28.75 18.25 19.50
N ALA A 213 28.15 18.89 18.50
CA ALA A 213 28.77 19.15 17.21
C ALA A 213 30.04 19.97 17.36
N VAL A 214 30.01 21.06 18.15
CA VAL A 214 31.18 21.91 18.44
C VAL A 214 32.24 21.19 19.29
N LEU A 215 31.83 20.27 20.16
CA LEU A 215 32.79 19.46 20.94
C LEU A 215 33.45 18.34 20.12
N ASN A 216 32.84 17.93 19.01
CA ASN A 216 33.30 16.85 18.13
C ASN A 216 34.00 17.36 16.86
N SER A 217 34.03 18.67 16.62
CA SER A 217 34.64 19.33 15.44
C SER A 217 36.14 19.57 15.57
#